data_AF-A0A970ILX7-F1
#
_entry.id   AF-A0A970ILX7-F1
#
_cell.length_a   1.000
_cell.length_b   1.000
_cell.length_c   1.000
_cell.angle_alpha   90.00
_cell.angle_beta   90.00
_cell.angle_gamma   90.00
#
_symmetry.space_group_name_H-M   'P 1'
#
loop_
_entity.id
_entity.type
_entity.pdbx_description
1 polymer ?
#
loop_
_entity_poly.entity_id
_entity_poly.type
_entity_poly.pdbx_seq_one_letter_code
_entity_poly.pdbx_strand_id
1 'polypeptide(L)'
;MIRNKNMLRAFIYAGIIVAAALGSYAQDIAYILNRKVGVPLLAGLGCVTAHSLFLFIRTPIYATLKLRQPFGNTELIIYFTVNALTGIAISAFSLIVLIAWFG
;
A
#
# COMPACT_ATOMS: atom_id res chain seq x y z
N MET A 1 5.34 19.17 21.19
CA MET A 1 4.10 18.88 20.42
C MET A 1 4.31 18.88 18.90
N ILE A 2 5.03 19.86 18.32
CA ILE A 2 5.29 19.95 16.86
C ILE A 2 6.16 18.79 16.32
N ARG A 3 7.21 18.39 17.06
CA ARG A 3 8.12 17.29 16.67
C ARG A 3 7.41 15.94 16.45
N ASN A 4 6.42 15.62 17.28
CA ASN A 4 5.64 14.38 17.14
C ASN A 4 4.71 14.39 15.92
N LYS A 5 4.20 15.57 15.51
CA LYS A 5 3.39 15.72 14.30
C LYS A 5 4.23 15.53 13.03
N ASN A 6 5.45 16.07 13.00
CA ASN A 6 6.35 15.90 11.85
C ASN A 6 6.82 14.44 11.70
N MET A 7 7.14 13.76 12.80
CA MET A 7 7.42 12.33 12.79
C MET A 7 6.24 11.49 12.32
N LEU A 8 5.02 11.85 12.75
CA LEU A 8 3.81 11.17 12.32
C LEU A 8 3.59 11.32 10.80
N ARG A 9 3.74 12.54 10.27
CA ARG A 9 3.64 12.80 8.82
C ARG A 9 4.70 12.01 8.05
N ALA A 10 5.94 12.00 8.51
CA ALA A 10 7.02 11.22 7.91
C ALA A 10 6.71 9.72 7.91
N PHE A 11 6.17 9.18 9.01
CA PHE A 11 5.76 7.79 9.10
C PHE A 11 4.62 7.45 8.12
N ILE A 12 3.63 8.33 8.00
CA ILE A 12 2.53 8.16 7.03
C ILE A 12 3.06 8.18 5.60
N TYR A 13 3.88 9.17 5.24
CA TYR A 13 4.44 9.27 3.89
C TYR A 13 5.35 8.10 3.55
N ALA A 14 6.21 7.67 4.48
CA ALA A 14 7.03 6.48 4.29
C ALA A 14 6.17 5.22 4.10
N GLY A 15 5.10 5.05 4.90
CA GLY A 15 4.16 3.95 4.77
C GLY A 15 3.47 3.92 3.40
N ILE A 16 3.02 5.09 2.93
CA ILE A 16 2.42 5.25 1.60
C ILE A 16 3.42 4.88 0.49
N ILE A 17 4.66 5.40 0.55
CA ILE A 17 5.69 5.13 -0.47
C ILE A 17 5.99 3.64 -0.54
N VAL A 18 6.16 2.98 0.62
CA VAL A 18 6.46 1.55 0.68
C VAL A 18 5.28 0.72 0.18
N ALA A 19 4.04 1.07 0.59
CA ALA A 19 2.85 0.37 0.13
C ALA A 19 2.63 0.53 -1.38
N ALA A 20 2.84 1.73 -1.92
CA ALA A 20 2.78 2.00 -3.35
C ALA A 20 3.84 1.20 -4.12
N ALA A 21 5.09 1.19 -3.66
CA ALA A 21 6.15 0.40 -4.27
C ALA A 21 5.82 -1.11 -4.26
N LEU A 22 5.38 -1.64 -3.12
CA LEU A 22 4.96 -3.05 -3.02
C LEU A 22 3.80 -3.38 -3.97
N GLY A 23 2.82 -2.49 -4.10
CA GLY A 23 1.69 -2.66 -5.02
C GLY A 23 2.12 -2.62 -6.49
N SER A 24 2.94 -1.63 -6.87
CA SER A 24 3.43 -1.47 -8.24
C SER A 24 4.33 -2.62 -8.69
N TYR A 25 5.18 -3.13 -7.80
CA TYR A 25 6.07 -4.27 -8.09
C TYR A 25 5.49 -5.63 -7.68
N ALA A 26 4.21 -5.70 -7.32
CA ALA A 26 3.61 -6.94 -6.80
C ALA A 26 3.74 -8.11 -7.78
N GLN A 27 3.57 -7.83 -9.07
CA GLN A 27 3.68 -8.82 -10.13
C GLN A 27 5.12 -9.30 -10.34
N ASP A 28 6.10 -8.39 -10.36
CA ASP A 28 7.51 -8.74 -10.46
C ASP A 28 7.98 -9.57 -9.25
N ILE A 29 7.57 -9.18 -8.06
CA ILE A 29 7.84 -9.93 -6.83
C ILE A 29 7.20 -11.32 -6.90
N ALA A 30 5.95 -11.43 -7.36
CA ALA A 30 5.28 -12.71 -7.53
C ALA A 30 6.00 -13.62 -8.53
N TYR A 31 6.49 -13.08 -9.66
CA TYR A 31 7.29 -13.84 -10.62
C TYR A 31 8.62 -14.32 -10.02
N ILE A 32 9.31 -13.47 -9.25
CA ILE A 32 10.54 -13.86 -8.56
C ILE A 32 10.26 -14.96 -7.54
N LEU A 33 9.20 -14.85 -6.75
CA LEU A 33 8.80 -15.86 -5.76
C LEU A 33 8.46 -17.19 -6.43
N ASN A 34 7.76 -17.14 -7.56
CA ASN A 34 7.45 -18.34 -8.34
C ASN A 34 8.70 -19.02 -8.89
N ARG A 35 9.60 -18.25 -9.52
CA ARG A 35 10.82 -18.81 -10.14
C ARG A 35 11.87 -19.28 -9.15
N LYS A 36 12.03 -18.60 -8.02
CA LYS A 36 13.11 -18.88 -7.05
C LYS A 36 12.70 -19.77 -5.88
N VAL A 37 11.43 -19.69 -5.46
CA VAL A 37 10.94 -20.34 -4.23
C VAL A 37 9.81 -21.32 -4.54
N GLY A 38 9.33 -21.38 -5.79
CA GLY A 38 8.27 -22.29 -6.20
C GLY A 38 6.87 -21.89 -5.72
N VAL A 39 6.70 -20.66 -5.23
CA VAL A 39 5.38 -20.17 -4.76
C VAL A 39 4.44 -20.04 -5.95
N PRO A 40 3.20 -20.56 -5.91
CA PRO A 40 2.23 -20.36 -6.98
C PRO A 40 2.02 -18.88 -7.26
N LEU A 41 2.00 -18.49 -8.55
CA LEU A 41 2.00 -17.08 -8.95
C LEU A 41 0.85 -16.27 -8.32
N LEU A 42 -0.37 -16.84 -8.34
CA LEU A 42 -1.55 -16.22 -7.74
C LEU A 42 -1.44 -16.08 -6.22
N ALA A 43 -0.83 -17.06 -5.54
CA ALA A 43 -0.60 -17.00 -4.11
C ALA A 43 0.44 -15.92 -3.76
N GLY A 44 1.55 -15.84 -4.52
CA GLY A 44 2.58 -14.81 -4.36
C GLY A 44 2.02 -13.41 -4.58
N LEU A 45 1.27 -13.21 -5.67
CA LEU A 45 0.63 -11.94 -5.99
C LEU A 45 -0.38 -11.54 -4.90
N GLY A 46 -1.22 -12.49 -4.46
CA GLY A 46 -2.19 -12.29 -3.40
C GLY A 46 -1.53 -11.87 -2.08
N CYS A 47 -0.45 -12.54 -1.69
CA CYS A 47 0.30 -12.20 -0.47
C CYS A 47 0.90 -10.80 -0.52
N VAL A 48 1.57 -10.42 -1.62
CA VAL A 48 2.20 -9.10 -1.74
C VAL A 48 1.15 -7.99 -1.77
N THR A 49 0.04 -8.22 -2.47
CA THR A 49 -1.09 -7.29 -2.54
C THR A 49 -1.74 -7.12 -1.17
N ALA A 50 -2.01 -8.21 -0.45
CA ALA A 50 -2.55 -8.18 0.90
C ALA A 50 -1.61 -7.44 1.86
N HIS A 51 -0.29 -7.59 1.70
CA HIS A 51 0.69 -6.88 2.52
C HIS A 51 0.70 -5.37 2.24
N SER A 52 0.59 -4.96 0.97
CA SER A 52 0.44 -3.54 0.59
C SER A 52 -0.83 -2.92 1.20
N LEU A 53 -1.97 -3.61 1.09
CA LEU A 53 -3.24 -3.16 1.69
C LEU A 53 -3.15 -3.06 3.22
N PHE A 54 -2.50 -4.04 3.86
CA PHE A 54 -2.29 -4.01 5.29
C PHE A 54 -1.43 -2.82 5.72
N LEU A 55 -0.38 -2.48 4.96
CA LEU A 55 0.44 -1.29 5.23
C LEU A 55 -0.36 -0.01 5.11
N PHE A 56 -1.23 0.11 4.11
CA PHE A 56 -2.15 1.24 4.05
C PHE A 56 -3.00 1.28 5.32
N ILE A 57 -3.80 0.26 5.62
CA ILE A 57 -4.74 0.25 6.76
C ILE A 57 -4.06 0.43 8.13
N ARG A 58 -2.90 -0.20 8.35
CA ARG A 58 -2.20 -0.16 9.65
C ARG A 58 -1.65 1.22 9.96
N THR A 59 -1.20 1.96 8.94
CA THR A 59 -0.54 3.25 9.12
C THR A 59 -1.41 4.31 9.85
N PRO A 60 -2.68 4.57 9.48
CA PRO A 60 -3.57 5.48 10.19
C PRO A 60 -4.06 4.92 11.53
N ILE A 61 -4.25 3.60 11.65
CA ILE A 61 -4.68 2.95 12.91
C ILE A 61 -3.59 3.11 13.97
N TYR A 62 -2.34 2.82 13.62
CA TYR A 62 -1.20 2.97 14.52
C TYR A 62 -0.99 4.43 14.94
N ALA A 63 -1.18 5.35 14.00
CA ALA A 63 -1.12 6.78 14.26
C ALA A 63 -2.21 7.25 15.23
N THR A 64 -3.45 6.78 15.06
CA THR A 64 -4.58 7.17 15.92
C THR A 64 -4.47 6.56 17.32
N LEU A 65 -4.18 5.25 17.39
CA LEU A 65 -4.17 4.49 18.65
C LEU A 65 -2.93 4.77 19.51
N LYS A 66 -1.74 4.83 18.90
CA LYS A 66 -0.48 4.87 19.66
C LYS A 66 0.04 6.27 19.91
N LEU A 67 -0.21 7.21 19.00
CA LEU A 67 0.29 8.58 19.15
C LEU A 67 -0.73 9.51 19.82
N ARG A 68 -1.98 9.06 20.05
CA ARG A 68 -3.10 9.85 20.61
C ARG A 68 -3.22 11.25 19.98
N GLN A 69 -2.77 11.39 18.74
CA GLN A 69 -2.88 12.62 17.97
C GLN A 69 -4.21 12.51 17.24
N PRO A 70 -5.18 13.43 17.47
CA PRO A 70 -6.31 13.52 16.58
C PRO A 70 -5.76 13.82 15.18
N PHE A 71 -6.10 12.97 14.20
CA PHE A 71 -5.89 13.32 12.80
C PHE A 71 -6.69 14.60 12.55
N GLY A 72 -6.01 15.66 12.09
CA GLY A 72 -6.71 16.80 11.55
C GLY A 72 -7.45 16.38 10.28
N ASN A 73 -8.55 17.06 9.97
CA ASN A 73 -9.32 16.80 8.76
C ASN A 73 -8.44 16.84 7.50
N THR A 74 -7.43 17.71 7.47
CA THR A 74 -6.47 17.81 6.37
C THR A 74 -5.62 16.55 6.20
N GLU A 75 -5.05 16.00 7.28
CA GLU A 75 -4.26 14.77 7.21
C GLU A 75 -5.10 13.56 6.80
N LEU A 76 -6.36 13.52 7.25
CA LEU A 76 -7.33 12.47 6.89
C LEU A 76 -7.70 12.54 5.40
N ILE A 77 -7.95 13.76 4.89
CA ILE A 77 -8.22 14.00 3.47
C ILE A 77 -7.02 13.58 2.62
N ILE A 78 -5.81 14.05 2.94
CA ILE A 78 -4.59 13.68 2.19
C ILE A 78 -4.43 12.16 2.17
N TYR A 79 -4.62 11.52 3.31
CA TYR A 79 -4.51 10.07 3.42
C TYR A 79 -5.54 9.34 2.55
N PHE A 80 -6.82 9.74 2.59
CA PHE A 80 -7.87 9.14 1.75
C PHE A 80 -7.66 9.42 0.27
N THR A 81 -7.29 10.65 -0.10
CA THR A 81 -7.02 11.03 -1.49
C THR A 81 -5.87 10.22 -2.06
N VAL A 82 -4.77 10.08 -1.33
CA VAL A 82 -3.63 9.29 -1.79
C VAL A 82 -4.00 7.81 -1.90
N ASN A 83 -4.70 7.24 -0.91
CA ASN A 83 -5.18 5.86 -1.00
C ASN A 83 -6.12 5.63 -2.19
N ALA A 84 -7.05 6.55 -2.44
CA ALA A 84 -7.96 6.47 -3.56
C ALA A 84 -7.21 6.53 -4.90
N LEU A 85 -6.29 7.48 -5.08
CA LEU A 85 -5.51 7.61 -6.30
C LEU A 85 -4.61 6.39 -6.55
N THR A 86 -3.91 5.93 -5.50
CA THR A 86 -3.02 4.78 -5.61
C THR A 86 -3.82 3.49 -5.85
N GLY A 87 -4.94 3.32 -5.15
CA GLY A 87 -5.85 2.19 -5.32
C GLY A 87 -6.47 2.15 -6.70
N ILE A 88 -6.91 3.29 -7.25
CA ILE A 88 -7.41 3.40 -8.63
C ILE A 88 -6.30 3.03 -9.62
N ALA A 89 -5.10 3.59 -9.48
CA ALA A 89 -3.99 3.32 -10.38
C ALA A 89 -3.59 1.83 -10.38
N ILE A 90 -3.46 1.22 -9.20
CA ILE A 90 -3.13 -0.21 -9.04
C ILE A 90 -4.26 -1.09 -9.60
N SER A 91 -5.52 -0.74 -9.33
CA SER A 91 -6.68 -1.51 -9.82
C SER A 91 -6.79 -1.44 -11.35
N ALA A 92 -6.58 -0.27 -11.94
CA ALA A 92 -6.55 -0.08 -13.39
C ALA A 92 -5.40 -0.87 -14.04
N PHE A 93 -4.21 -0.84 -13.44
CA PHE A 93 -3.07 -1.61 -13.94
C PHE A 93 -3.31 -3.12 -13.84
N SER A 94 -3.86 -3.58 -12.71
CA SER A 94 -4.23 -4.98 -12.50
C SER A 94 -5.31 -5.44 -13.50
N LEU A 95 -6.28 -4.58 -13.83
CA LEU A 95 -7.29 -4.85 -14.84
C LEU A 95 -6.69 -4.99 -16.24
N ILE A 96 -5.73 -4.13 -16.61
CA ILE A 96 -5.01 -4.23 -17.89
C ILE A 96 -4.25 -5.55 -17.97
N VAL A 97 -3.53 -5.92 -16.91
CA VAL A 97 -2.79 -7.20 -16.85
C VAL A 97 -3.75 -8.38 -16.93
N LEU A 98 -4.89 -8.32 -16.26
CA LEU A 98 -5.92 -9.36 -16.31
C LEU A 98 -6.47 -9.53 -17.73
N ILE A 99 -6.83 -8.43 -18.40
CA ILE A 99 -7.28 -8.43 -19.80
C ILE A 99 -6.21 -9.05 -20.70
N ALA A 100 -4.95 -8.62 -20.57
CA ALA A 100 -3.84 -9.17 -21.35
C ALA A 100 -3.61 -10.66 -21.12
N TRP A 101 -4.02 -11.20 -19.95
CA TRP A 101 -3.87 -12.61 -19.64
C TRP A 101 -5.02 -13.48 -20.18
N PHE A 102 -6.20 -12.89 -20.37
CA PHE A 102 -7.36 -13.57 -20.98
C PHE A 102 -7.39 -13.52 -22.51
N GLY A 103 -6.60 -12.64 -23.14
CA GLY A 103 -6.50 -12.52 -24.60
C GLY A 103 -7.44 -11.45 -25.16
#